data_AF-A0A2W0BQB0-F1
#
_entry.id   AF-A0A2W0BQB0-F1
#
_cell.length_a   1.000
_cell.length_b   1.000
_cell.length_c   1.000
_cell.angle_alpha   90.00
_cell.angle_beta   90.00
_cell.angle_gamma   90.00
#
_symmetry.space_group_name_H-M   'P 1'
#
loop_
_entity.id
_entity.type
_entity.pdbx_description
1 polymer ?
#
loop_
_entity_poly.entity_id
_entity_poly.type
_entity_poly.pdbx_seq_one_letter_code
_entity_poly.pdbx_strand_id
1 'polypeptide(L)'
;MGDAVTDAERKAYAEELVLACRKKDIGAIAITDHHDFVFFPYVKKAAEEELDDAGKPVPEEGRIVVFPGIEITLTSPKCQVILILDADFPENLFESVLTTLAISRGGFACLACR
;
A
#
# COMPACT_ATOMS: atom_id res chain seq x y z
N MET A 1 7.68 12.00 13.04
CA MET A 1 7.76 11.63 11.62
C MET A 1 7.52 12.89 10.83
N GLY A 2 8.52 13.39 10.10
CA GLY A 2 8.31 14.44 9.10
C GLY A 2 7.64 13.82 7.87
N ASP A 3 6.93 14.63 7.09
CA ASP A 3 6.33 14.18 5.83
C ASP A 3 7.45 13.70 4.91
N ALA A 4 7.40 12.44 4.45
CA ALA A 4 8.34 11.90 3.48
C ALA A 4 7.91 12.36 2.07
N VAL A 5 8.49 13.45 1.60
CA VAL A 5 8.03 14.16 0.39
C VAL A 5 8.89 13.80 -0.83
N THR A 6 10.18 13.57 -0.63
CA THR A 6 11.13 13.18 -1.69
C THR A 6 11.22 11.67 -1.85
N ASP A 7 11.68 11.21 -3.01
CA ASP A 7 11.89 9.77 -3.26
C ASP A 7 12.88 9.14 -2.27
N ALA A 8 13.91 9.89 -1.85
CA ALA A 8 14.88 9.44 -0.87
C ALA A 8 14.25 9.27 0.52
N GLU A 9 13.39 10.22 0.94
CA GLU A 9 12.68 10.13 2.22
C GLU A 9 11.66 8.99 2.20
N ARG A 10 10.92 8.80 1.10
CA ARG A 10 9.96 7.69 0.94
C ARG A 10 10.66 6.34 0.99
N LYS A 11 11.82 6.23 0.34
CA LYS A 11 12.65 5.03 0.39
C LYS A 11 13.13 4.75 1.83
N ALA A 12 13.67 5.75 2.52
CA ALA A 12 14.13 5.60 3.90
C ALA A 12 13.00 5.19 4.84
N TYR A 13 11.81 5.79 4.69
CA TYR A 13 10.61 5.42 5.41
C TYR A 13 10.21 3.96 5.15
N ALA A 14 10.23 3.52 3.89
CA ALA A 14 9.89 2.15 3.51
C ALA A 14 10.84 1.12 4.13
N GLU A 15 12.15 1.39 4.11
CA GLU A 15 13.17 0.55 4.74
C GLU A 15 12.97 0.47 6.27
N GLU A 16 12.70 1.61 6.92
CA GLU A 16 12.41 1.65 8.37
C GLU A 16 11.14 0.86 8.72
N LEU A 17 10.09 0.98 7.91
CA LEU A 17 8.82 0.28 8.09
C LEU A 17 8.99 -1.24 7.99
N VAL A 18 9.68 -1.73 6.95
CA VAL A 18 9.97 -3.15 6.76
C VAL A 18 10.78 -3.70 7.94
N LEU A 19 11.83 -2.98 8.36
CA LEU A 19 12.64 -3.37 9.52
C LEU A 19 11.80 -3.41 10.82
N ALA A 20 10.90 -2.45 11.01
CA ALA A 20 10.00 -2.42 12.16
C ALA A 20 9.01 -3.60 12.15
N CYS A 21 8.49 -3.97 10.98
CA CYS A 21 7.62 -5.14 10.82
C CYS A 21 8.37 -6.43 11.14
N ARG A 22 9.61 -6.58 10.66
CA ARG A 22 10.46 -7.74 10.97
C ARG A 22 10.71 -7.89 12.47
N LYS A 23 11.06 -6.80 13.15
CA LYS A 23 11.25 -6.78 14.62
C LYS A 23 9.99 -7.16 15.41
N LYS A 24 8.82 -7.05 14.78
CA LYS A 24 7.52 -7.39 15.36
C LYS A 24 6.96 -8.74 14.89
N ASP A 25 7.75 -9.52 14.15
CA ASP A 25 7.32 -10.79 13.56
C ASP A 25 6.07 -10.65 12.66
N ILE A 26 5.98 -9.53 11.93
CA ILE A 26 4.91 -9.26 10.97
C ILE A 26 5.37 -9.73 9.59
N GLY A 27 4.73 -10.78 9.07
CA GLY A 27 5.01 -11.33 7.73
C GLY A 27 4.21 -10.72 6.58
N ALA A 28 3.22 -9.85 6.87
CA ALA A 28 2.38 -9.23 5.85
C ALA A 28 1.83 -7.88 6.31
N ILE A 29 1.78 -6.92 5.39
CA ILE A 29 1.20 -5.58 5.63
C ILE A 29 0.43 -5.10 4.40
N ALA A 30 -0.59 -4.27 4.61
CA ALA A 30 -1.25 -3.51 3.54
C ALA A 30 -0.88 -2.04 3.67
N ILE A 31 -0.53 -1.40 2.55
CA ILE A 31 -0.29 0.05 2.51
C ILE A 31 -1.58 0.71 2.06
N THR A 32 -2.21 1.45 2.98
CA THR A 32 -3.51 2.09 2.78
C THR A 32 -3.36 3.59 3.03
N ASP A 33 -3.02 4.35 1.99
CA ASP A 33 -3.04 5.81 2.06
C ASP A 33 -4.41 6.36 1.64
N HIS A 34 -4.70 7.60 2.03
CA HIS A 34 -5.96 8.28 1.75
C HIS A 34 -6.03 8.66 0.27
N HIS A 35 -6.63 7.74 -0.51
CA HIS A 35 -6.92 7.83 -1.95
C HIS A 35 -5.75 7.69 -2.94
N ASP A 36 -4.57 7.20 -2.55
CA ASP A 36 -3.49 6.93 -3.49
C ASP A 36 -2.66 5.67 -3.16
N PHE A 37 -1.76 5.31 -4.07
CA PHE A 37 -0.83 4.19 -3.94
C PHE A 37 0.64 4.64 -3.89
N VAL A 38 0.93 5.91 -3.58
CA VAL A 38 2.27 6.51 -3.75
C VAL A 38 3.34 5.75 -2.97
N PHE A 39 3.05 5.33 -1.74
CA PHE A 39 4.02 4.62 -0.89
C PHE A 39 4.16 3.13 -1.22
N PHE A 40 3.15 2.52 -1.83
CA PHE A 40 3.15 1.07 -2.12
C PHE A 40 4.42 0.60 -2.86
N PRO A 41 4.85 1.21 -3.99
CA PRO A 41 6.02 0.72 -4.73
C PRO A 41 7.32 0.83 -3.92
N TYR A 42 7.46 1.85 -3.05
CA TYR A 42 8.64 1.98 -2.19
C TYR A 42 8.69 0.88 -1.13
N VAL A 43 7.55 0.58 -0.49
CA VAL A 43 7.48 -0.44 0.57
C VAL A 43 7.61 -1.85 -0.01
N LYS A 44 6.96 -2.13 -1.13
CA LYS A 44 7.11 -3.40 -1.85
C LYS A 44 8.58 -3.64 -2.21
N LYS A 45 9.24 -2.64 -2.80
CA LYS A 45 10.66 -2.73 -3.13
C LYS A 45 11.55 -2.95 -1.90
N ALA A 46 11.29 -2.25 -0.79
CA ALA A 46 12.04 -2.44 0.44
C ALA A 46 11.89 -3.85 1.02
N ALA A 47 10.71 -4.47 0.88
CA ALA A 47 10.48 -5.85 1.30
C ALA A 47 11.16 -6.87 0.36
N GLU A 48 11.21 -6.58 -0.95
CA GLU A 48 11.93 -7.40 -1.94
C GLU A 48 13.46 -7.35 -1.76
N GLU A 49 13.98 -6.20 -1.32
CA GLU A 49 15.41 -5.93 -1.10
C GLU A 49 15.84 -6.15 0.37
N GLU A 50 14.98 -6.69 1.24
CA GLU A 50 15.26 -6.92 2.66
C GLU A 50 16.48 -7.83 2.86
N LEU A 51 17.35 -7.45 3.81
CA LEU A 51 18.51 -8.22 4.24
C LEU A 51 18.31 -8.76 5.66
N ASP A 52 18.77 -9.97 5.91
CA ASP A 52 18.84 -10.57 7.24
C ASP A 52 19.97 -9.96 8.11
N ASP A 53 20.07 -10.39 9.36
CA ASP A 53 21.11 -9.93 10.30
C ASP A 53 22.55 -10.25 9.85
N ALA A 54 22.71 -11.19 8.90
CA ALA A 54 23.99 -11.52 8.29
C ALA A 54 24.26 -10.72 7.01
N GLY A 55 23.38 -9.77 6.66
CA GLY A 55 23.46 -8.94 5.46
C GLY A 55 23.13 -9.70 4.17
N LYS A 56 22.43 -10.84 4.25
CA LYS A 56 22.05 -11.64 3.09
C LYS A 56 20.59 -11.39 2.72
N PRO A 57 20.22 -11.44 1.42
CA PRO A 57 18.83 -11.31 1.01
C PRO A 57 17.93 -12.34 1.69
N VAL A 58 16.79 -11.88 2.20
CA VAL A 58 15.76 -12.76 2.74
C VAL A 58 15.19 -13.63 1.60
N PRO A 59 15.04 -14.97 1.79
CA PRO A 59 14.41 -15.84 0.80
C PRO A 59 12.99 -15.39 0.47
N GLU A 60 12.54 -15.62 -0.76
CA GLU A 60 11.24 -15.15 -1.25
C GLU A 60 10.08 -15.56 -0.31
N GLU A 61 10.11 -16.80 0.18
CA GLU A 61 9.09 -17.36 1.07
C GLU A 61 9.09 -16.74 2.48
N GLY A 62 10.17 -16.04 2.84
CA GLY A 62 10.35 -15.38 4.13
C GLY A 62 10.19 -13.87 4.10
N ARG A 63 10.05 -13.26 2.92
CA ARG A 63 9.89 -11.80 2.76
C ARG A 63 8.53 -11.35 3.28
N ILE A 64 8.47 -10.09 3.69
CA ILE A 64 7.21 -9.47 4.07
C ILE A 64 6.34 -9.30 2.82
N VAL A 65 5.10 -9.81 2.87
CA VAL A 65 4.14 -9.63 1.78
C VAL A 65 3.51 -8.24 1.90
N VAL A 66 3.64 -7.42 0.85
CA VAL A 66 3.10 -6.06 0.81
C VAL A 66 1.88 -6.03 -0.11
N PHE A 67 0.71 -5.76 0.46
CA PHE A 67 -0.54 -5.64 -0.28
C PHE A 67 -0.82 -4.18 -0.64
N PRO A 68 -1.21 -3.87 -1.89
CA PRO A 68 -1.67 -2.55 -2.25
C PRO A 68 -3.07 -2.33 -1.67
N GLY A 69 -3.30 -1.19 -1.03
CA GLY A 69 -4.61 -0.83 -0.51
C GLY A 69 -4.90 0.66 -0.57
N ILE A 70 -6.16 1.01 -0.34
CA ILE A 70 -6.65 2.39 -0.31
C ILE A 70 -7.65 2.54 0.83
N GLU A 71 -7.55 3.65 1.57
CA GLU A 71 -8.64 4.09 2.44
C GLU A 71 -9.60 5.01 1.66
N ILE A 72 -10.88 4.65 1.63
CA ILE A 72 -11.92 5.31 0.84
C ILE A 72 -13.00 5.85 1.76
N THR A 73 -13.28 7.15 1.64
CA THR A 73 -14.43 7.78 2.33
C THR A 73 -15.70 7.70 1.49
N LEU A 74 -16.71 6.94 1.94
CA LEU A 74 -18.03 6.92 1.34
C LEU A 74 -18.92 8.03 1.90
N THR A 75 -19.76 8.62 1.04
CA THR A 75 -20.63 9.75 1.41
C THR A 75 -22.07 9.36 1.74
N SER A 76 -22.53 8.19 1.29
CA SER A 76 -23.90 7.70 1.53
C SER A 76 -23.96 6.16 1.42
N PRO A 77 -23.97 5.40 2.54
CA PRO A 77 -23.85 5.89 3.92
C PRO A 77 -22.46 6.49 4.17
N LYS A 78 -22.36 7.36 5.20
CA LYS A 78 -21.06 7.88 5.63
C LYS A 78 -20.29 6.76 6.34
N CYS A 79 -19.24 6.26 5.73
CA CYS A 79 -18.32 5.31 6.34
C CYS A 79 -16.94 5.35 5.68
N GLN A 80 -15.94 4.77 6.34
CA GLN A 80 -14.63 4.48 5.77
C GLN A 80 -14.59 3.03 5.31
N VAL A 81 -13.98 2.79 4.16
CA VAL A 81 -13.76 1.46 3.60
C VAL A 81 -12.27 1.31 3.33
N ILE A 82 -11.71 0.17 3.73
CA ILE A 82 -10.38 -0.25 3.33
C ILE A 82 -10.54 -1.22 2.17
N LEU A 83 -9.94 -0.88 1.03
CA LEU A 83 -9.76 -1.78 -0.09
C LEU A 83 -8.34 -2.35 -0.03
N ILE A 84 -8.19 -3.65 -0.15
CA ILE A 84 -6.90 -4.34 -0.29
C ILE A 84 -7.00 -5.19 -1.56
N LEU A 85 -6.03 -5.04 -2.44
CA LEU A 85 -5.88 -5.83 -3.65
C LEU A 85 -4.86 -6.95 -3.38
N ASP A 86 -4.84 -7.97 -4.24
CA ASP A 86 -3.83 -9.03 -4.16
C ASP A 86 -2.41 -8.44 -4.30
N ALA A 87 -1.43 -9.03 -3.62
CA ALA A 87 -0.06 -8.52 -3.57
C ALA A 87 0.64 -8.49 -4.95
N ASP A 88 0.19 -9.35 -5.87
CA ASP A 88 0.65 -9.45 -7.25
C ASP A 88 -0.24 -8.66 -8.24
N PHE A 89 -1.19 -7.85 -7.75
CA PHE A 89 -2.03 -7.03 -8.61
C PHE A 89 -1.17 -6.08 -9.47
N PRO A 90 -1.41 -5.98 -10.79
CA PRO A 90 -0.55 -5.17 -11.67
C PRO A 90 -0.62 -3.67 -11.34
N GLU A 91 0.53 -3.08 -11.01
CA GLU A 91 0.64 -1.66 -10.61
C GLU A 91 0.17 -0.70 -11.70
N ASN A 92 0.33 -1.07 -12.98
CA ASN A 92 -0.16 -0.28 -14.12
C ASN A 92 -1.70 -0.18 -14.21
N LEU A 93 -2.43 -0.97 -13.41
CA LEU A 93 -3.88 -0.96 -13.32
C LEU A 93 -4.41 -0.16 -12.12
N PHE A 94 -3.56 0.35 -11.23
CA PHE A 94 -3.98 1.12 -10.05
C PHE A 94 -4.83 2.35 -10.40
N GLU A 95 -4.44 3.11 -11.43
CA GLU A 95 -5.25 4.23 -11.93
C GLU A 95 -6.62 3.78 -12.45
N SER A 96 -6.69 2.57 -13.03
CA SER A 96 -7.97 2.00 -13.47
C SER A 96 -8.84 1.61 -12.28
N VAL A 97 -8.26 1.11 -11.19
CA VAL A 97 -8.98 0.85 -9.92
C VAL A 97 -9.54 2.16 -9.37
N LEU A 98 -8.72 3.20 -9.24
CA LEU A 98 -9.15 4.52 -8.78
C LEU A 98 -10.27 5.09 -9.67
N THR A 99 -10.12 4.99 -10.99
CA THR A 99 -11.14 5.43 -11.96
C THR A 99 -12.43 4.62 -11.85
N THR A 100 -12.35 3.32 -11.62
CA THR A 100 -13.52 2.44 -11.47
C THR A 100 -14.26 2.72 -10.17
N LEU A 101 -13.51 3.02 -9.11
CA LEU A 101 -14.04 3.40 -7.80
C LEU A 101 -14.55 4.85 -7.77
N ALA A 102 -14.18 5.69 -8.73
CA ALA A 102 -14.64 7.08 -8.85
C ALA A 102 -16.18 7.13 -8.71
N ILE A 103 -16.79 7.69 -7.67
CA ILE A 103 -16.39 8.88 -6.87
C ILE A 103 -16.11 10.04 -7.83
N SER A 104 -17.14 10.43 -8.58
CA SER A 104 -17.17 11.65 -9.38
C SER A 104 -17.22 12.88 -8.45
N ARG A 105 -16.32 13.86 -8.65
CA ARG A 105 -16.51 15.23 -8.12
C ARG A 105 -17.69 15.86 -8.87
N GLY A 106 -18.89 15.56 -8.39
CA GLY A 106 -20.16 16.02 -8.96
C GLY A 106 -21.07 14.85 -9.32
N GLY A 107 -21.91 14.46 -8.36
CA GLY A 107 -23.18 13.77 -8.63
C GLY A 107 -23.12 12.29 -9.05
N PHE A 108 -23.61 11.46 -8.13
CA PHE A 108 -24.20 10.12 -8.30
C PHE A 108 -23.29 8.87 -8.41
N ALA A 109 -23.43 8.09 -7.33
CA ALA A 109 -23.51 6.63 -7.22
C ALA A 109 -22.24 5.79 -7.43
N CYS A 110 -21.69 5.33 -6.29
CA CYS A 110 -20.98 4.06 -6.18
C CYS A 110 -21.82 2.96 -6.85
N LEU A 111 -21.28 2.32 -7.89
CA LEU A 111 -21.95 1.29 -8.68
C LEU A 111 -21.92 -0.11 -8.02
N ALA A 112 -21.77 -0.18 -6.69
CA ALA A 112 -21.82 -1.43 -5.94
C ALA A 112 -23.24 -1.85 -5.52
N CYS A 113 -24.25 -1.04 -5.85
CA CYS A 113 -25.67 -1.35 -5.66
C CYS A 113 -26.43 -1.16 -6.97
N ARG A 114 -26.40 -2.15 -7.87
CA ARG A 114 -27.49 -2.44 -8.81
C ARG A 114 -27.69 -3.94 -8.92
#